data_AF-A0A7S0A2V5-F1
#
_entry.id   AF-A0A7S0A2V5-F1
#
_cell.length_a   1.000
_cell.length_b   1.000
_cell.length_c   1.000
_cell.angle_alpha   90.00
_cell.angle_beta   90.00
_cell.angle_gamma   90.00
#
_symmetry.space_group_name_H-M   'P 1'
#
loop_
_entity.id
_entity.type
_entity.pdbx_description
1 polymer ?
#
loop_
_entity_poly.entity_id
_entity_poly.type
_entity_poly.pdbx_seq_one_letter_code
_entity_poly.pdbx_strand_id
1 'polypeptide(L)'
;VRAAAEAFELARSCGLPQDSAAALLDQGLVHVARGGYATARGIFAQASAVALASGGGPAELPPAAAEEAVAAENNLAVCRLYMKELREGVKGLEAFVRRSPVLFLRSSVIQNLSALYEFMTDGGQRRVTLREVVDAFQLEDVDPRTLEPPGAG
;
A
#
# COMPACT_ATOMS: atom_id res chain seq x y z
N VAL A 1 -16.41 12.50 -5.98
CA VAL A 1 -16.11 12.37 -4.53
C VAL A 1 -17.25 11.69 -3.77
N ARG A 2 -18.50 12.16 -3.88
CA ARG A 2 -19.67 11.58 -3.17
C ARG A 2 -19.96 10.10 -3.48
N ALA A 3 -19.91 9.71 -4.76
CA ALA A 3 -20.19 8.33 -5.18
C ALA A 3 -19.19 7.29 -4.63
N ALA A 4 -17.91 7.65 -4.48
CA ALA A 4 -16.90 6.74 -3.93
C ALA A 4 -17.13 6.48 -2.44
N ALA A 5 -17.46 7.52 -1.67
CA ALA A 5 -17.80 7.38 -0.25
C ALA A 5 -19.05 6.50 -0.05
N GLU A 6 -20.07 6.65 -0.90
CA GLU A 6 -21.29 5.83 -0.85
C GLU A 6 -21.01 4.34 -1.13
N ALA A 7 -20.11 4.04 -2.08
CA ALA A 7 -19.70 2.66 -2.36
C ALA A 7 -18.98 1.99 -1.18
N PHE A 8 -18.07 2.70 -0.51
CA PHE A 8 -17.36 2.16 0.66
C PHE A 8 -18.27 1.99 1.88
N GLU A 9 -19.25 2.88 2.08
CA GLU A 9 -20.24 2.70 3.15
C GLU A 9 -21.14 1.48 2.88
N LEU A 10 -21.46 1.19 1.63
CA LEU A 10 -22.19 -0.02 1.25
C LEU A 10 -21.35 -1.28 1.53
N ALA A 11 -20.07 -1.29 1.17
CA ALA A 11 -19.17 -2.41 1.48
C ALA A 11 -19.11 -2.68 2.99
N ARG A 12 -19.00 -1.63 3.80
CA ARG A 12 -19.03 -1.71 5.27
C ARG A 12 -20.33 -2.28 5.83
N SER A 13 -21.46 -2.02 5.16
CA SER A 13 -22.77 -2.55 5.56
C SER A 13 -22.92 -4.07 5.35
N CYS A 14 -21.99 -4.72 4.63
CA CYS A 14 -22.02 -6.15 4.36
C CYS A 14 -21.56 -7.04 5.53
N GLY A 15 -21.30 -6.47 6.72
CA GLY A 15 -21.19 -7.24 7.96
C GLY A 15 -19.79 -7.76 8.31
N LEU A 16 -18.73 -7.06 7.89
CA LEU A 16 -17.37 -7.39 8.33
C LEU A 16 -17.22 -7.20 9.86
N PRO A 17 -16.40 -8.03 10.55
CA PRO A 17 -16.06 -7.79 11.94
C PRO A 17 -15.41 -6.40 12.09
N GLN A 18 -15.89 -5.57 13.01
CA GLN A 18 -15.49 -4.15 13.07
C GLN A 18 -13.99 -3.94 13.27
N ASP A 19 -13.31 -4.88 13.94
CA ASP A 19 -11.88 -4.82 14.19
C ASP A 19 -11.05 -5.63 13.17
N SER A 20 -11.66 -6.11 12.09
CA SER A 20 -10.94 -6.78 11.01
C SER A 20 -10.17 -5.77 10.15
N ALA A 21 -9.08 -6.22 9.54
CA ALA A 21 -8.30 -5.38 8.63
C ALA A 21 -9.14 -4.88 7.44
N ALA A 22 -10.01 -5.74 6.87
CA ALA A 22 -10.95 -5.34 5.82
C ALA A 22 -11.90 -4.21 6.25
N ALA A 23 -12.50 -4.30 7.44
CA ALA A 23 -13.40 -3.24 7.93
C ALA A 23 -12.66 -1.91 8.15
N LEU A 24 -11.43 -1.98 8.68
CA LEU A 24 -10.57 -0.81 8.86
C LEU A 24 -10.15 -0.21 7.51
N LEU A 25 -9.84 -1.04 6.51
CA LEU A 25 -9.54 -0.57 5.15
C LEU A 25 -10.72 0.25 4.57
N ASP A 26 -11.94 -0.29 4.63
CA ASP A 26 -13.14 0.41 4.17
C ASP A 26 -13.34 1.74 4.91
N GLN A 27 -13.15 1.75 6.23
CA GLN A 27 -13.25 2.97 7.04
C GLN A 27 -12.21 4.01 6.62
N GLY A 28 -10.96 3.58 6.42
CA GLY A 28 -9.88 4.45 5.94
C GLY A 28 -10.20 5.06 4.57
N LEU A 29 -10.74 4.26 3.65
CA LEU A 29 -11.15 4.70 2.31
C LEU A 29 -12.30 5.70 2.34
N VAL A 30 -13.28 5.53 3.25
CA VAL A 30 -14.33 6.54 3.49
C VAL A 30 -13.72 7.87 3.92
N HIS A 31 -12.74 7.86 4.82
CA HIS A 31 -12.05 9.07 5.25
C HIS A 31 -11.24 9.70 4.12
N VAL A 32 -10.52 8.92 3.31
CA VAL A 32 -9.82 9.41 2.10
C VAL A 32 -10.81 10.08 1.16
N ALA A 33 -11.94 9.44 0.88
CA ALA A 33 -12.98 9.99 0.02
C ALA A 33 -13.56 11.31 0.55
N ARG A 34 -13.44 11.59 1.85
CA ARG A 34 -13.86 12.86 2.48
C ARG A 34 -12.71 13.86 2.67
N GLY A 35 -11.50 13.56 2.18
CA GLY A 35 -10.30 14.38 2.37
C GLY A 35 -9.67 14.29 3.77
N GLY A 36 -10.13 13.35 4.60
CA GLY A 36 -9.67 13.12 5.97
C GLY A 36 -8.39 12.30 6.06
N TYR A 37 -7.31 12.75 5.41
CA TYR A 37 -6.06 11.98 5.29
C TYR A 37 -5.38 11.68 6.64
N ALA A 38 -5.44 12.60 7.60
CA ALA A 38 -4.86 12.39 8.93
C ALA A 38 -5.53 11.24 9.69
N THR A 39 -6.87 11.18 9.65
CA THR A 39 -7.65 10.09 10.25
C THR A 39 -7.44 8.79 9.48
N ALA A 40 -7.52 8.84 8.15
CA ALA A 40 -7.30 7.69 7.29
C ALA A 40 -5.92 7.05 7.51
N ARG A 41 -4.87 7.87 7.69
CA ARG A 41 -3.52 7.41 8.01
C ARG A 41 -3.50 6.55 9.28
N GLY A 42 -4.16 7.00 10.35
CA GLY A 42 -4.24 6.24 11.60
C GLY A 42 -4.96 4.91 11.41
N ILE A 43 -6.06 4.91 10.66
CA ILE A 43 -6.86 3.72 10.39
C ILE A 43 -6.09 2.72 9.52
N PHE A 44 -5.39 3.16 8.46
CA PHE A 44 -4.59 2.26 7.63
C PHE A 44 -3.40 1.66 8.38
N ALA A 45 -2.77 2.43 9.28
CA ALA A 45 -1.73 1.87 10.15
C ALA A 45 -2.29 0.77 11.06
N GLN A 46 -3.51 0.95 11.59
CA GLN A 46 -4.19 -0.07 12.38
C GLN A 46 -4.57 -1.29 11.52
N ALA A 47 -5.10 -1.09 10.32
CA ALA A 47 -5.45 -2.16 9.39
C ALA A 47 -4.24 -3.04 9.05
N SER A 48 -3.09 -2.42 8.75
CA SER A 48 -1.82 -3.12 8.52
C SER A 48 -1.42 -3.95 9.74
N ALA A 49 -1.47 -3.37 10.94
CA ALA A 49 -1.13 -4.08 12.18
C ALA A 49 -2.04 -5.30 12.43
N VAL A 50 -3.36 -5.16 12.23
CA VAL A 50 -4.32 -6.26 12.39
C VAL A 50 -4.07 -7.37 11.36
N ALA A 51 -3.88 -6.99 10.09
CA ALA A 51 -3.61 -7.94 9.01
C ALA A 51 -2.34 -8.75 9.32
N LEU A 52 -1.25 -8.08 9.69
CA LEU A 52 0.02 -8.71 9.98
C LEU A 52 0.04 -9.55 11.27
N ALA A 53 -0.81 -9.22 12.24
CA ALA A 53 -0.97 -10.01 13.46
C ALA A 53 -1.76 -11.31 13.24
N SER A 54 -2.37 -11.50 12.06
CA SER A 54 -3.16 -12.69 11.72
C SER A 54 -2.30 -13.93 11.41
N GLY A 55 -0.97 -13.82 11.44
CA GLY A 55 -0.03 -14.93 11.28
C GLY A 55 1.14 -14.88 12.27
N GLY A 56 1.85 -15.99 12.45
CA GLY A 56 3.04 -16.09 13.34
C GLY A 56 4.30 -15.42 12.79
N GLY A 57 4.22 -14.83 11.59
CA GLY A 57 5.31 -14.16 10.88
C GLY A 57 5.02 -14.07 9.38
N PRO A 58 5.92 -13.48 8.57
CA PRO A 58 5.71 -13.35 7.13
C PRO A 58 5.46 -14.69 6.43
N ALA A 59 6.16 -15.76 6.81
CA ALA A 59 6.03 -17.08 6.18
C ALA A 59 4.69 -17.79 6.49
N GLU A 60 3.97 -17.35 7.52
CA GLU A 60 2.71 -17.95 7.99
C GLU A 60 1.51 -17.03 7.78
N LEU A 61 1.71 -15.90 7.09
CA LEU A 61 0.66 -14.92 6.88
C LEU A 61 -0.35 -15.47 5.85
N PRO A 62 -1.64 -15.56 6.19
CA PRO A 62 -2.66 -15.99 5.23
C PRO A 62 -2.67 -15.07 3.98
N PRO A 63 -2.91 -15.60 2.76
CA PRO A 63 -2.90 -14.79 1.54
C PRO A 63 -3.80 -13.55 1.60
N ALA A 64 -5.03 -13.70 2.13
CA ALA A 64 -5.94 -12.59 2.31
C ALA A 64 -5.39 -11.50 3.25
N ALA A 65 -4.76 -11.90 4.36
CA ALA A 65 -4.13 -10.98 5.29
C ALA A 65 -2.91 -10.29 4.67
N ALA A 66 -2.15 -10.97 3.80
CA ALA A 66 -1.07 -10.34 3.05
C ALA A 66 -1.60 -9.27 2.08
N GLU A 67 -2.68 -9.55 1.36
CA GLU A 67 -3.34 -8.58 0.47
C GLU A 67 -3.88 -7.37 1.23
N GLU A 68 -4.52 -7.59 2.38
CA GLU A 68 -5.00 -6.53 3.26
C GLU A 68 -3.85 -5.65 3.79
N ALA A 69 -2.74 -6.26 4.22
CA ALA A 69 -1.55 -5.54 4.67
C ALA A 69 -0.95 -4.69 3.54
N VAL A 70 -0.87 -5.24 2.32
CA VAL A 70 -0.42 -4.51 1.12
C VAL A 70 -1.33 -3.32 0.85
N ALA A 71 -2.65 -3.52 0.82
CA ALA A 71 -3.60 -2.43 0.59
C ALA A 71 -3.48 -1.33 1.66
N ALA A 72 -3.33 -1.72 2.93
CA ALA A 72 -3.23 -0.80 4.05
C ALA A 72 -1.96 0.07 3.98
N GLU A 73 -0.79 -0.55 3.81
CA GLU A 73 0.49 0.17 3.73
C GLU A 73 0.57 1.04 2.47
N ASN A 74 0.01 0.57 1.36
CA ASN A 74 0.00 1.34 0.12
C ASN A 74 -0.86 2.60 0.26
N ASN A 75 -2.04 2.49 0.87
CA ASN A 75 -2.91 3.63 1.15
C ASN A 75 -2.34 4.54 2.25
N LEU A 76 -1.63 3.98 3.23
CA LEU A 76 -0.91 4.74 4.24
C LEU A 76 0.14 5.67 3.60
N ALA A 77 0.91 5.16 2.63
CA ALA A 77 1.89 5.95 1.88
C ALA A 77 1.23 7.10 1.09
N VAL A 78 0.07 6.85 0.47
CA VAL A 78 -0.72 7.88 -0.23
C VAL A 78 -1.21 8.96 0.75
N CYS A 79 -1.76 8.58 1.90
CA CYS A 79 -2.15 9.54 2.94
C CYS A 79 -0.96 10.41 3.37
N ARG A 80 0.23 9.81 3.55
CA ARG A 80 1.45 10.55 3.88
C ARG A 80 1.85 11.53 2.77
N LEU A 81 1.73 11.16 1.50
CA LEU A 81 1.95 12.08 0.38
C LEU A 81 1.01 13.30 0.46
N TYR A 82 -0.30 13.10 0.63
CA TYR A 82 -1.28 14.20 0.74
C TYR A 82 -1.06 15.09 1.96
N MET A 83 -0.42 14.56 3.00
CA MET A 83 -0.03 15.31 4.19
C MET A 83 1.37 15.95 4.08
N LYS A 84 2.01 15.91 2.90
CA LYS A 84 3.36 16.43 2.66
C LYS A 84 4.46 15.69 3.44
N GLU A 85 4.21 14.45 3.83
CA GLU A 85 5.13 13.54 4.52
C GLU A 85 5.79 12.55 3.52
N LEU A 86 6.17 13.01 2.33
CA LEU A 86 6.68 12.16 1.22
C LEU A 86 7.77 11.17 1.67
N ARG A 87 8.79 11.66 2.38
CA ARG A 87 9.93 10.83 2.82
C ARG A 87 9.50 9.71 3.77
N GLU A 88 8.56 9.99 4.67
CA GLU A 88 8.03 8.99 5.59
C GLU A 88 7.13 7.98 4.87
N GLY A 89 6.38 8.42 3.85
CA GLY A 89 5.61 7.54 2.97
C GLY A 89 6.49 6.52 2.26
N VAL A 90 7.55 7.00 1.62
CA VAL A 90 8.54 6.15 0.93
C VAL A 90 9.24 5.22 1.92
N LYS A 91 9.77 5.76 3.02
CA LYS A 91 10.50 4.98 4.02
C LYS A 91 9.63 3.87 4.63
N GLY A 92 8.36 4.17 4.93
CA GLY A 92 7.41 3.20 5.45
C GLY A 92 7.15 2.06 4.47
N LEU A 93 6.84 2.41 3.21
CA LEU A 93 6.51 1.43 2.19
C LEU A 93 7.72 0.57 1.79
N GLU A 94 8.92 1.15 1.72
CA GLU A 94 10.18 0.40 1.52
C GLU A 94 10.48 -0.53 2.70
N ALA A 95 10.27 -0.08 3.94
CA ALA A 95 10.46 -0.91 5.12
C ALA A 95 9.48 -2.08 5.16
N PHE A 96 8.23 -1.85 4.74
CA PHE A 96 7.23 -2.90 4.59
C PHE A 96 7.66 -3.95 3.58
N VAL A 97 8.03 -3.55 2.37
CA VAL A 97 8.54 -4.45 1.32
C VAL A 97 9.74 -5.25 1.80
N ARG A 98 10.69 -4.62 2.50
CA ARG A 98 11.92 -5.27 2.97
C ARG A 98 11.65 -6.44 3.93
N ARG A 99 10.48 -6.51 4.59
CA ARG A 99 10.12 -7.64 5.47
C ARG A 99 9.89 -8.94 4.69
N SER A 100 9.34 -8.84 3.50
CA SER A 100 9.17 -9.96 2.58
C SER A 100 8.84 -9.42 1.18
N PRO A 101 9.83 -9.27 0.29
CA PRO A 101 9.59 -8.79 -1.07
C PRO A 101 8.64 -9.70 -1.84
N VAL A 102 8.73 -11.02 -1.64
CA VAL A 102 7.86 -12.02 -2.28
C VAL A 102 6.38 -11.80 -1.94
N LEU A 103 6.07 -11.44 -0.69
CA LEU A 103 4.68 -11.24 -0.25
C LEU A 103 4.17 -9.83 -0.54
N PHE A 104 5.03 -8.84 -0.36
CA PHE A 104 4.59 -7.45 -0.23
C PHE A 104 4.90 -6.58 -1.44
N LEU A 105 5.84 -6.97 -2.31
CA LEU A 105 6.18 -6.21 -3.49
C LEU A 105 5.23 -6.54 -4.65
N ARG A 106 3.98 -6.08 -4.53
CA ARG A 106 2.94 -6.24 -5.57
C ARG A 106 2.99 -5.09 -6.58
N SER A 107 2.39 -5.28 -7.75
CA SER A 107 2.32 -4.27 -8.82
C SER A 107 1.80 -2.90 -8.34
N SER A 108 0.81 -2.87 -7.44
CA SER A 108 0.27 -1.63 -6.86
C SER A 108 1.29 -0.87 -5.98
N VAL A 109 2.17 -1.60 -5.28
CA VAL A 109 3.23 -1.03 -4.44
C VAL A 109 4.36 -0.48 -5.31
N ILE A 110 4.72 -1.20 -6.38
CA ILE A 110 5.73 -0.77 -7.35
C ILE A 110 5.30 0.55 -8.01
N GLN A 111 4.05 0.62 -8.46
CA GLN A 111 3.49 1.83 -9.08
C GLN A 111 3.53 3.00 -8.11
N ASN A 112 3.10 2.81 -6.86
CA ASN A 112 3.13 3.88 -5.86
C ASN A 112 4.54 4.30 -5.47
N LEU A 113 5.47 3.36 -5.23
CA LEU A 113 6.88 3.71 -4.99
C LEU A 113 7.48 4.47 -6.17
N SER A 114 7.23 4.00 -7.40
CA SER A 114 7.69 4.67 -8.61
C SER A 114 7.16 6.10 -8.70
N ALA A 115 5.86 6.30 -8.49
CA ALA A 115 5.24 7.62 -8.49
C ALA A 115 5.82 8.53 -7.39
N LEU A 116 6.02 8.01 -6.17
CA LEU A 116 6.61 8.78 -5.07
C LEU A 116 8.07 9.17 -5.37
N TYR A 117 8.84 8.29 -6.02
CA TYR A 117 10.23 8.56 -6.41
C TYR A 117 10.37 9.69 -7.43
N GLU A 118 9.33 10.02 -8.21
CA GLU A 118 9.38 11.17 -9.15
C GLU A 118 9.58 12.51 -8.44
N PHE A 119 9.21 12.58 -7.16
CA PHE A 119 9.35 13.77 -6.33
C PHE A 119 10.65 13.78 -5.50
N MET A 120 11.55 12.81 -5.71
CA MET A 120 12.78 12.64 -4.94
C MET A 120 14.02 12.88 -5.80
N THR A 121 15.05 13.49 -5.19
CA THR A 121 16.33 13.76 -5.87
C THR A 121 17.11 12.50 -6.23
N ASP A 122 16.96 11.43 -5.45
CA ASP A 122 17.56 10.11 -5.65
C ASP A 122 16.59 9.09 -6.29
N GLY A 123 15.45 9.56 -6.83
CA GLY A 123 14.39 8.70 -7.34
C GLY A 123 14.82 7.75 -8.45
N GLY A 124 15.72 8.18 -9.33
CA GLY A 124 16.30 7.33 -10.38
C GLY A 124 17.05 6.13 -9.82
N GLN A 125 17.92 6.35 -8.83
CA GLN A 125 18.66 5.26 -8.17
C GLN A 125 17.72 4.30 -7.44
N ARG A 126 16.68 4.82 -6.78
CA ARG A 126 15.69 3.99 -6.08
C ARG A 126 14.87 3.13 -7.04
N ARG A 127 14.51 3.64 -8.22
CA ARG A 127 13.84 2.85 -9.27
C ARG A 127 14.73 1.72 -9.79
N VAL A 128 16.04 1.96 -9.94
CA VAL A 128 17.00 0.91 -10.31
C VAL A 128 17.05 -0.16 -9.22
N THR A 129 17.20 0.22 -7.95
CA THR A 129 17.18 -0.75 -6.84
C THR A 129 15.84 -1.51 -6.76
N LEU A 130 14.72 -0.85 -7.01
CA LEU A 130 13.41 -1.50 -7.06
C LEU A 130 13.34 -2.57 -8.16
N ARG A 131 13.89 -2.28 -9.35
CA ARG A 131 14.02 -3.24 -10.46
C ARG A 131 14.86 -4.45 -10.06
N GLU A 132 16.04 -4.20 -9.49
CA GLU A 132 16.95 -5.26 -9.05
C GLU A 132 16.29 -6.20 -8.03
N VAL A 133 15.45 -5.68 -7.13
CA VAL A 133 14.68 -6.49 -6.20
C VAL A 133 13.63 -7.34 -6.94
N VAL A 134 12.88 -6.77 -7.87
CA VAL A 134 11.88 -7.53 -8.66
C VAL A 134 12.55 -8.68 -9.40
N ASP A 135 13.69 -8.42 -10.05
CA ASP A 135 14.45 -9.43 -10.80
C ASP A 135 15.04 -10.50 -9.87
N ALA A 136 15.62 -10.10 -8.73
CA ALA A 136 16.26 -11.01 -7.77
C ALA A 136 15.26 -11.98 -7.13
N PHE A 137 14.02 -11.55 -6.89
CA PHE A 137 12.97 -12.39 -6.30
C PHE A 137 12.07 -13.07 -7.34
N GLN A 138 12.33 -12.87 -8.64
CA GLN A 138 11.56 -13.46 -9.75
C GLN A 138 10.06 -13.28 -9.56
N LEU A 139 9.62 -12.04 -9.31
CA LEU A 139 8.22 -11.75 -9.03
C LEU A 139 7.38 -11.82 -10.32
N GLU A 140 6.91 -13.02 -10.68
CA GLU A 140 6.18 -13.29 -11.93
C GLU A 140 4.85 -12.50 -12.04
N ASP A 141 4.27 -12.10 -10.91
CA ASP A 141 3.02 -11.30 -10.85
C ASP A 141 3.24 -9.80 -11.14
N VAL A 142 4.48 -9.37 -11.34
CA VAL A 142 4.82 -7.97 -11.63
C VAL A 142 4.87 -7.76 -13.14
N ASP A 143 3.95 -6.97 -13.67
CA ASP A 143 3.99 -6.55 -15.08
C ASP A 143 5.26 -5.70 -15.33
N PRO A 144 6.18 -6.10 -16.22
CA PRO A 144 7.43 -5.39 -16.50
C PRO A 144 7.24 -3.91 -16.86
N ARG A 145 6.07 -3.56 -17.43
CA ARG A 145 5.69 -2.18 -17.79
C ARG A 145 5.49 -1.28 -16.58
N THR A 146 5.21 -1.84 -15.39
CA THR A 146 5.01 -1.06 -14.15
C THR A 146 6.25 -0.31 -13.67
N LEU A 147 7.42 -0.72 -14.17
CA LEU A 147 8.70 -0.18 -13.77
C LEU A 147 9.27 0.79 -14.83
N GLU A 148 8.69 0.84 -16.03
CA GLU A 148 9.10 1.77 -17.09
C GLU A 148 8.81 3.23 -16.69
N PRO A 149 9.67 4.19 -17.05
CA PRO A 149 9.37 5.60 -16.83
C PRO A 149 8.18 6.03 -17.71
N PRO A 150 7.29 6.91 -17.21
CA PRO A 150 6.18 7.41 -18.00
C PRO A 150 6.71 8.14 -19.26
N GLY A 151 6.33 7.65 -20.45
CA GLY A 151 6.72 8.21 -21.75
C GLY A 151 7.76 7.41 -22.56
N ALA A 152 8.07 6.17 -22.17
CA ALA A 152 9.01 5.31 -22.89
C ALA A 152 8.42 4.54 -24.12
N GLY A 153 7.26 4.97 -24.62
CA GLY A 153 6.54 4.33 -25.74
C GLY A 153 6.43 5.21 -26.97
#